data_AF-A0A7R9FUG5-F1
#
_entry.id   AF-A0A7R9FUG5-F1
#
_cell.length_a   1.000
_cell.length_b   1.000
_cell.length_c   1.000
_cell.angle_alpha   90.00
_cell.angle_beta   90.00
_cell.angle_gamma   90.00
#
_symmetry.space_group_name_H-M   'P 1'
#
loop_
_entity.id
_entity.type
_entity.pdbx_description
1 polymer ?
#
loop_
_entity_poly.entity_id
_entity_poly.type
_entity_poly.pdbx_seq_one_letter_code
_entity_poly.pdbx_strand_id
1 'polypeptide(L)'
;EDEFVKMYQVSIQFGAILAVVVLYWKKFFDFKNVGFYVKLAVAVLPALILGKLFDDKVEAVMEKPLYIAIVMILGGIVLIFIDKVFNHPTVFNDKELTIKKALTIGFWQCLAMMPGTSRSAASIIGGMQQGLSRNFAAEFSFFLAVPTMLAVTIGTIKGKNKKAMK
;
A
#
# COMPACT_ATOMS: atom_id res chain seq x y z
N GLU A 1 11.90 20.87 -4.35
CA GLU A 1 10.57 20.77 -4.99
C GLU A 1 9.77 22.02 -4.66
N ASP A 2 9.10 22.57 -5.67
CA ASP A 2 8.13 23.65 -5.53
C ASP A 2 6.96 23.17 -4.65
N GLU A 3 6.46 24.06 -3.79
CA GLU A 3 5.32 23.78 -2.93
C GLU A 3 4.07 23.39 -3.73
N PHE A 4 3.92 23.98 -4.92
CA PHE A 4 2.87 23.65 -5.88
C PHE A 4 2.90 22.18 -6.29
N VAL A 5 4.07 21.65 -6.64
CA VAL A 5 4.23 20.26 -7.10
C VAL A 5 3.83 19.26 -6.01
N LYS A 6 4.22 19.53 -4.76
CA LYS A 6 3.81 18.70 -3.61
C LYS A 6 2.31 18.74 -3.39
N MET A 7 1.70 19.93 -3.45
CA MET A 7 0.26 20.08 -3.28
C MET A 7 -0.54 19.39 -4.40
N TYR A 8 -0.05 19.49 -5.64
CA TYR A 8 -0.61 18.78 -6.79
C TYR A 8 -0.56 17.26 -6.60
N GLN A 9 0.61 16.71 -6.25
CA GLN A 9 0.78 15.26 -5.99
C GLN A 9 -0.14 14.75 -4.88
N VAL A 10 -0.27 15.48 -3.78
CA VAL A 10 -1.16 15.13 -2.68
C VAL A 10 -2.64 15.14 -3.12
N SER A 11 -3.03 16.13 -3.92
CA SER A 11 -4.41 16.30 -4.39
C SER A 11 -4.85 15.16 -5.33
N ILE A 12 -4.00 14.78 -6.29
CA ILE A 12 -4.31 13.68 -7.22
C ILE A 12 -4.37 12.33 -6.48
N GLN A 13 -3.51 12.11 -5.49
CA GLN A 13 -3.53 10.89 -4.68
C GLN A 13 -4.80 10.81 -3.84
N PHE A 14 -5.25 11.93 -3.28
CA PHE A 14 -6.51 11.99 -2.56
C PHE A 14 -7.70 11.61 -3.46
N GLY A 15 -7.72 12.09 -4.71
CA GLY A 15 -8.72 11.67 -5.70
C GLY A 15 -8.72 10.16 -5.96
N ALA A 16 -7.55 9.53 -6.07
CA ALA A 16 -7.43 8.09 -6.23
C ALA A 16 -7.96 7.31 -5.01
N ILE A 17 -7.70 7.79 -3.80
CA ILE A 17 -8.23 7.19 -2.56
C ILE A 17 -9.77 7.27 -2.52
N LEU A 18 -10.32 8.45 -2.86
CA LEU A 18 -11.77 8.63 -2.92
C LEU A 18 -12.42 7.68 -3.94
N ALA A 19 -11.79 7.47 -5.10
CA ALA A 19 -12.29 6.52 -6.09
C ALA A 19 -12.39 5.10 -5.52
N VAL A 20 -11.41 4.66 -4.74
CA VAL A 20 -11.46 3.35 -4.04
C VAL A 20 -12.60 3.30 -3.03
N VAL A 21 -12.78 4.35 -2.22
CA VAL A 21 -13.87 4.43 -1.23
C VAL A 21 -15.25 4.38 -1.90
N VAL A 22 -15.42 5.08 -3.03
CA VAL A 22 -16.67 5.07 -3.80
C VAL A 22 -16.91 3.71 -4.45
N LEU A 23 -15.88 3.12 -5.07
CA LEU A 23 -16.00 1.82 -5.73
C LEU A 23 -16.37 0.71 -4.75
N TYR A 24 -15.84 0.76 -3.52
CA TYR A 24 -16.12 -0.22 -2.48
C TYR A 24 -17.12 0.28 -1.42
N TRP A 25 -17.93 1.29 -1.70
CA TRP A 25 -18.77 2.01 -0.72
C TRP A 25 -19.53 1.08 0.23
N LYS A 26 -20.24 0.08 -0.30
CA LYS A 26 -21.05 -0.86 0.50
C LYS A 26 -20.22 -1.71 1.46
N LYS A 27 -19.01 -2.10 1.06
CA LYS A 27 -18.11 -2.94 1.86
C LYS A 27 -17.23 -2.10 2.79
N PHE A 28 -16.89 -0.89 2.37
CA PHE A 28 -16.11 0.07 3.16
C PHE A 28 -16.90 0.62 4.36
N PHE A 29 -18.23 0.77 4.23
CA PHE A 29 -19.12 1.20 5.31
C PHE A 29 -19.90 0.03 5.94
N ASP A 30 -19.42 -1.20 5.81
CA ASP A 30 -19.98 -2.36 6.52
C ASP A 30 -19.44 -2.43 7.96
N PHE A 31 -19.97 -1.57 8.82
CA PHE A 31 -19.58 -1.50 10.24
C PHE A 31 -19.83 -2.79 11.04
N LYS A 32 -20.57 -3.75 10.48
CA LYS A 32 -20.77 -5.07 11.11
C LYS A 32 -19.52 -5.94 10.98
N ASN A 33 -18.63 -5.64 10.02
CA ASN A 33 -17.43 -6.42 9.75
C ASN A 33 -16.19 -5.87 10.48
N VAL A 34 -16.27 -5.75 11.81
CA VAL A 34 -15.16 -5.27 12.66
C VAL A 34 -13.88 -6.08 12.44
N GLY A 35 -14.00 -7.39 12.20
CA GLY A 35 -12.86 -8.27 11.94
C GLY A 35 -12.05 -7.88 10.71
N PHE A 36 -12.68 -7.37 9.65
CA PHE A 36 -11.98 -6.88 8.46
C PHE A 36 -11.18 -5.62 8.75
N TYR A 37 -11.75 -4.65 9.47
CA TYR A 37 -11.02 -3.44 9.87
C TYR A 37 -9.82 -3.74 10.77
N VAL A 38 -9.94 -4.70 11.70
CA VAL A 38 -8.82 -5.14 12.54
C VAL A 38 -7.70 -5.74 11.68
N LYS A 39 -8.05 -6.61 10.71
CA LYS A 39 -7.06 -7.19 9.79
C LYS A 39 -6.36 -6.12 8.94
N LEU A 40 -7.12 -5.13 8.45
CA LEU A 40 -6.56 -3.98 7.74
C LEU A 40 -5.62 -3.18 8.64
N ALA A 41 -6.04 -2.82 9.84
CA ALA A 41 -5.21 -2.06 10.78
C ALA A 41 -3.89 -2.79 11.07
N VAL A 42 -3.95 -4.10 11.34
CA VAL A 42 -2.76 -4.93 11.56
C VAL A 42 -1.85 -4.97 10.33
N ALA A 43 -2.40 -5.05 9.13
CA ALA A 43 -1.63 -5.03 7.89
C ALA A 43 -0.96 -3.67 7.62
N VAL A 44 -1.53 -2.56 8.09
CA VAL A 44 -0.95 -1.21 7.93
C VAL A 44 0.25 -0.98 8.87
N LEU A 45 0.25 -1.61 10.06
CA LEU A 45 1.23 -1.33 11.12
C LEU A 45 2.70 -1.46 10.66
N PRO A 46 3.14 -2.56 10.02
CA PRO A 46 4.54 -2.70 9.60
C PRO A 46 4.98 -1.56 8.67
N ALA A 47 4.10 -1.17 7.74
CA ALA A 47 4.40 -0.12 6.78
C ALA A 47 4.51 1.27 7.43
N LEU A 48 3.68 1.57 8.43
CA LEU A 48 3.80 2.85 9.15
C LEU A 48 5.05 2.91 10.02
N ILE A 49 5.39 1.81 10.71
CA ILE A 49 6.55 1.74 11.60
C ILE A 49 7.84 1.84 10.78
N LEU A 50 8.01 0.96 9.78
CA LEU A 50 9.22 0.93 8.97
C LEU A 50 9.32 2.16 8.06
N GLY A 51 8.19 2.70 7.60
CA GLY A 51 8.17 3.90 6.75
C GLY A 51 8.70 5.11 7.50
N LYS A 52 8.31 5.27 8.77
CA LYS A 52 8.85 6.33 9.63
C LYS A 52 10.31 6.09 10.02
N LEU A 53 10.73 4.83 10.19
CA LEU A 53 12.09 4.49 10.59
C LEU A 53 13.13 4.69 9.47
N PHE A 54 12.72 4.46 8.21
CA PHE A 54 13.60 4.49 7.05
C PHE A 54 13.41 5.69 6.11
N ASP A 55 12.62 6.69 6.52
CA ASP A 55 12.28 7.88 5.72
C ASP A 55 13.51 8.52 5.06
N ASP A 56 14.55 8.80 5.84
CA ASP A 56 15.80 9.40 5.35
C ASP A 56 16.51 8.56 4.28
N LYS A 57 16.46 7.22 4.39
CA LYS A 57 17.09 6.32 3.42
C LYS A 57 16.28 6.23 2.13
N VAL A 58 14.96 6.35 2.22
CA VAL A 58 14.07 6.36 1.06
C VAL A 58 14.27 7.63 0.24
N GLU A 59 14.39 8.79 0.89
CA GLU A 59 14.69 10.07 0.21
C GLU A 59 16.01 10.00 -0.58
N ALA A 60 17.07 9.40 0.00
CA ALA A 60 18.37 9.26 -0.68
C ALA A 60 18.33 8.41 -1.97
N VAL A 61 17.35 7.49 -2.09
CA VAL A 61 17.17 6.66 -3.30
C VAL A 61 16.25 7.36 -4.31
N MET A 62 15.33 8.21 -3.87
CA MET A 62 14.44 8.97 -4.76
C MET A 62 15.19 9.91 -5.71
N GLU A 63 16.38 10.39 -5.31
CA GLU A 63 17.24 11.24 -6.15
C GLU A 63 17.91 10.50 -7.32
N LYS A 64 17.70 9.17 -7.45
CA LYS A 64 18.32 8.33 -8.47
C LYS A 64 17.27 7.73 -9.42
N PRO A 65 16.81 8.46 -10.46
CA PRO A 65 15.78 8.01 -11.39
C PRO A 65 16.08 6.68 -12.08
N LEU A 66 17.36 6.39 -12.38
CA LEU A 66 17.78 5.13 -12.99
C LEU A 66 17.40 3.92 -12.13
N TYR A 67 17.55 4.04 -10.80
CA TYR A 67 17.21 2.97 -9.88
C TYR A 67 15.70 2.71 -9.86
N ILE A 68 14.90 3.79 -9.82
CA ILE A 68 13.44 3.73 -9.87
C ILE A 68 12.97 3.01 -11.14
N ALA A 69 13.54 3.36 -12.30
CA ALA A 69 13.20 2.75 -13.58
C ALA A 69 13.49 1.24 -13.61
N ILE A 70 14.65 0.81 -13.10
CA ILE A 70 15.02 -0.61 -13.03
C ILE A 70 14.02 -1.37 -12.16
N VAL A 71 13.70 -0.86 -10.97
CA VAL A 71 12.74 -1.49 -10.05
C VAL A 71 11.34 -1.59 -10.67
N MET A 72 10.90 -0.57 -11.41
CA MET A 72 9.61 -0.60 -12.11
C MET A 72 9.56 -1.67 -13.20
N ILE A 73 10.62 -1.81 -14.01
CA ILE A 73 10.70 -2.85 -15.06
C ILE A 73 10.69 -4.24 -14.42
N LEU A 74 11.51 -4.45 -13.39
CA LEU A 74 11.56 -5.72 -12.67
C LEU A 74 10.20 -6.06 -12.04
N GLY A 75 9.54 -5.08 -11.41
CA GLY A 75 8.20 -5.24 -10.86
C GLY A 75 7.17 -5.65 -11.91
N GLY A 76 7.23 -5.03 -13.10
CA GLY A 76 6.36 -5.40 -14.23
C GLY A 76 6.59 -6.83 -14.72
N ILE A 77 7.84 -7.26 -14.85
CA ILE A 77 8.20 -8.64 -15.22
C ILE A 77 7.65 -9.62 -14.18
N VAL A 78 7.86 -9.37 -12.89
CA VAL A 78 7.35 -10.22 -11.81
C VAL A 78 5.82 -10.37 -11.88
N LEU A 79 5.09 -9.28 -12.14
CA LEU A 79 3.64 -9.30 -12.24
C LEU A 79 3.11 -10.14 -13.41
N ILE A 80 3.86 -10.30 -14.50
CA ILE A 80 3.47 -11.16 -15.63
C ILE A 80 3.50 -12.64 -15.23
N PHE A 81 4.48 -13.04 -14.41
CA PHE A 81 4.65 -14.44 -14.02
C PHE A 81 3.91 -14.82 -12.74
N ILE A 82 3.43 -13.84 -11.98
CA ILE A 82 2.86 -14.06 -10.65
C ILE A 82 1.66 -15.01 -10.66
N ASP A 83 0.84 -14.98 -11.70
CA ASP A 83 -0.34 -15.85 -11.84
C ASP A 83 0.04 -17.31 -12.04
N LYS A 84 1.19 -17.58 -12.67
CA LYS A 84 1.70 -18.94 -12.83
C LYS A 84 2.30 -19.47 -11.53
N VAL A 85 2.90 -18.59 -10.73
CA VAL A 85 3.53 -18.95 -9.46
C VAL A 85 2.50 -19.21 -8.37
N PHE A 86 1.43 -18.40 -8.32
CA PHE A 86 0.39 -18.48 -7.29
C PHE A 86 -0.98 -18.81 -7.91
N ASN A 87 -1.10 -20.02 -8.46
CA ASN A 87 -2.29 -20.51 -9.16
C ASN A 87 -3.26 -21.35 -8.30
N HIS A 88 -2.93 -21.62 -7.03
CA HIS A 88 -3.75 -22.42 -6.12
C HIS A 88 -4.21 -21.60 -4.89
N PRO A 89 -5.19 -20.68 -5.05
CA PRO A 89 -5.70 -19.88 -3.94
C PRO A 89 -6.52 -20.73 -2.94
N THR A 90 -6.36 -20.42 -1.66
CA THR A 90 -7.06 -21.04 -0.53
C THR A 90 -7.95 -20.07 0.25
N VAL A 91 -7.83 -18.76 -0.03
CA VAL A 91 -8.58 -17.69 0.65
C VAL A 91 -9.30 -16.85 -0.40
N PHE A 92 -10.62 -16.86 -0.37
CA PHE A 92 -11.44 -16.19 -1.39
C PHE A 92 -12.15 -14.94 -0.86
N ASN A 93 -12.23 -14.79 0.46
CA ASN A 93 -12.94 -13.68 1.10
C ASN A 93 -12.30 -13.26 2.43
N ASP A 94 -12.83 -12.17 2.99
CA ASP A 94 -12.37 -11.57 4.24
C ASP A 94 -12.57 -12.45 5.47
N LYS A 95 -13.56 -13.36 5.46
CA LYS A 95 -13.84 -14.25 6.60
C LYS A 95 -12.72 -15.30 6.76
N GLU A 96 -12.24 -15.82 5.65
CA GLU A 96 -11.14 -16.79 5.57
C GLU A 96 -9.75 -16.17 5.82
N LEU A 97 -9.63 -14.84 5.67
CA LEU A 97 -8.38 -14.13 5.91
C LEU A 97 -8.04 -14.15 7.41
N THR A 98 -6.96 -14.81 7.79
CA THR A 98 -6.44 -14.77 9.16
C THR A 98 -5.62 -13.50 9.43
N ILE A 99 -5.58 -13.04 10.69
CA ILE A 99 -4.75 -11.90 11.12
C ILE A 99 -3.27 -12.13 10.78
N LYS A 100 -2.76 -13.36 10.93
CA LYS A 100 -1.37 -13.71 10.55
C LYS A 100 -1.10 -13.42 9.07
N LYS A 101 -1.99 -13.85 8.17
CA LYS A 101 -1.87 -13.58 6.72
C LYS A 101 -1.92 -12.09 6.43
N ALA A 102 -2.82 -11.35 7.08
CA ALA A 102 -2.93 -9.90 6.93
C ALA A 102 -1.64 -9.17 7.38
N LEU A 103 -1.04 -9.57 8.51
CA LEU A 103 0.22 -9.03 8.98
C LEU A 103 1.37 -9.31 7.99
N THR A 104 1.43 -10.52 7.44
CA THR A 104 2.43 -10.87 6.41
C THR A 104 2.28 -10.01 5.16
N ILE A 105 1.04 -9.74 4.71
CA ILE A 105 0.79 -8.79 3.61
C ILE A 105 1.30 -7.38 3.96
N GLY A 106 1.17 -6.96 5.22
CA GLY A 106 1.75 -5.71 5.71
C GLY A 106 3.27 -5.64 5.59
N PHE A 107 3.98 -6.74 5.89
CA PHE A 107 5.42 -6.82 5.67
C PHE A 107 5.78 -6.77 4.19
N TRP A 108 5.00 -7.42 3.32
CA TRP A 108 5.16 -7.28 1.88
C TRP A 108 5.00 -5.84 1.41
N GLN A 109 4.03 -5.10 1.97
CA GLN A 109 3.86 -3.68 1.66
C GLN A 109 5.10 -2.84 2.03
N CYS A 110 5.94 -3.29 2.96
CA CYS A 110 7.17 -2.57 3.31
C CYS A 110 8.20 -2.58 2.18
N LEU A 111 8.14 -3.55 1.25
CA LEU A 111 8.96 -3.51 0.02
C LEU A 111 8.64 -2.30 -0.86
N ALA A 112 7.43 -1.75 -0.74
CA ALA A 112 7.01 -0.54 -1.43
C ALA A 112 7.66 0.74 -0.89
N MET A 113 8.44 0.66 0.20
CA MET A 113 9.26 1.79 0.66
C MET A 113 10.44 2.04 -0.27
N MET A 114 10.87 1.04 -1.02
CA MET A 114 11.88 1.22 -2.05
C MET A 114 11.28 2.04 -3.22
N PRO A 115 11.83 3.21 -3.57
CA PRO A 115 11.33 4.02 -4.66
C PRO A 115 11.31 3.24 -5.99
N GLY A 116 10.19 3.32 -6.70
CA GLY A 116 9.93 2.55 -7.93
C GLY A 116 9.20 1.22 -7.72
N THR A 117 9.18 0.69 -6.48
CA THR A 117 8.36 -0.49 -6.17
C THR A 117 6.89 -0.09 -6.12
N SER A 118 6.06 -0.77 -6.92
CA SER A 118 4.61 -0.56 -6.88
C SER A 118 4.02 -1.09 -5.58
N ARG A 119 3.38 -0.21 -4.81
CA ARG A 119 2.72 -0.59 -3.54
C ARG A 119 1.65 -1.64 -3.74
N SER A 120 0.78 -1.42 -4.73
CA SER A 120 -0.28 -2.38 -5.06
C SER A 120 0.29 -3.71 -5.51
N ALA A 121 1.37 -3.71 -6.29
CA ALA A 121 2.04 -4.95 -6.69
C ALA A 121 2.56 -5.72 -5.48
N ALA A 122 3.27 -5.05 -4.56
CA ALA A 122 3.85 -5.68 -3.38
C ALA A 122 2.78 -6.33 -2.48
N SER A 123 1.68 -5.62 -2.19
CA SER A 123 0.58 -6.16 -1.39
C SER A 123 -0.23 -7.24 -2.12
N ILE A 124 -0.43 -7.13 -3.44
CA ILE A 124 -1.10 -8.18 -4.23
C ILE A 124 -0.26 -9.45 -4.26
N ILE A 125 1.03 -9.34 -4.57
CA ILE A 125 1.99 -10.46 -4.57
C ILE A 125 2.02 -11.11 -3.19
N GLY A 126 2.13 -10.30 -2.13
CA GLY A 126 2.08 -10.79 -0.75
C GLY A 126 0.77 -11.51 -0.43
N GLY A 127 -0.37 -10.98 -0.88
CA GLY A 127 -1.67 -11.63 -0.73
C GLY A 127 -1.74 -12.97 -1.44
N MET A 128 -1.35 -13.02 -2.71
CA MET A 128 -1.33 -14.24 -3.50
C MET A 128 -0.39 -15.30 -2.91
N GLN A 129 0.77 -14.89 -2.40
CA GLN A 129 1.70 -15.76 -1.68
C GLN A 129 1.07 -16.33 -0.40
N GLN A 130 0.22 -15.56 0.30
CA GLN A 130 -0.56 -16.04 1.44
C GLN A 130 -1.79 -16.87 1.04
N GLY A 131 -1.96 -17.16 -0.26
CA GLY A 131 -3.04 -17.99 -0.79
C GLY A 131 -4.34 -17.22 -1.05
N LEU A 132 -4.32 -15.89 -1.07
CA LEU A 132 -5.49 -15.11 -1.49
C LEU A 132 -5.71 -15.28 -2.99
N SER A 133 -6.97 -15.36 -3.41
CA SER A 133 -7.30 -15.23 -4.84
C SER A 133 -6.82 -13.87 -5.37
N ARG A 134 -6.42 -13.78 -6.64
CA ARG A 134 -5.94 -12.53 -7.25
C ARG A 134 -6.92 -11.37 -7.05
N ASN A 135 -8.22 -11.64 -7.24
CA ASN A 135 -9.28 -10.65 -7.07
C ASN A 135 -9.36 -10.16 -5.62
N PHE A 136 -9.32 -11.08 -4.66
CA PHE A 136 -9.38 -10.72 -3.24
C PHE A 136 -8.09 -10.05 -2.76
N ALA A 137 -6.92 -10.44 -3.28
CA ALA A 137 -5.65 -9.79 -3.00
C ALA A 137 -5.62 -8.35 -3.53
N ALA A 138 -6.13 -8.12 -4.75
CA ALA A 138 -6.28 -6.78 -5.33
C ALA A 138 -7.24 -5.92 -4.51
N GLU A 139 -8.40 -6.47 -4.16
CA GLU A 139 -9.36 -5.80 -3.29
C GLU A 139 -8.72 -5.43 -1.94
N PHE A 140 -8.13 -6.39 -1.23
CA PHE A 140 -7.48 -6.15 0.06
C PHE A 140 -6.37 -5.09 -0.05
N SER A 141 -5.59 -5.11 -1.13
CA SER A 141 -4.58 -4.10 -1.44
C SER A 141 -5.18 -2.70 -1.60
N PHE A 142 -6.31 -2.55 -2.29
CA PHE A 142 -6.97 -1.25 -2.44
C PHE A 142 -7.51 -0.73 -1.10
N PHE A 143 -8.14 -1.60 -0.30
CA PHE A 143 -8.56 -1.25 1.05
C PHE A 143 -7.39 -0.85 1.94
N LEU A 144 -6.26 -1.54 1.84
CA LEU A 144 -5.04 -1.25 2.59
C LEU A 144 -4.40 0.10 2.20
N ALA A 145 -4.54 0.49 0.93
CA ALA A 145 -4.01 1.75 0.42
C ALA A 145 -4.70 2.97 1.05
N VAL A 146 -6.01 2.89 1.36
CA VAL A 146 -6.78 3.99 1.94
C VAL A 146 -6.17 4.51 3.26
N PRO A 147 -6.08 3.71 4.36
CA PRO A 147 -5.50 4.17 5.62
C PRO A 147 -4.01 4.50 5.50
N THR A 148 -3.26 3.75 4.68
CA THR A 148 -1.82 3.99 4.51
C THR A 148 -1.56 5.34 3.84
N MET A 149 -2.26 5.65 2.75
CA MET A 149 -2.09 6.93 2.04
C MET A 149 -2.62 8.10 2.83
N LEU A 150 -3.73 7.95 3.56
CA LEU A 150 -4.23 8.99 4.46
C LEU A 150 -3.19 9.32 5.55
N ALA A 151 -2.56 8.31 6.15
CA ALA A 151 -1.51 8.51 7.14
C ALA A 151 -0.30 9.25 6.57
N VAL A 152 0.13 8.90 5.35
CA VAL A 152 1.23 9.60 4.65
C VAL A 152 0.84 11.04 4.32
N THR A 153 -0.34 11.28 3.74
CA THR A 153 -0.83 12.62 3.42
C THR A 153 -0.88 13.52 4.65
N ILE A 154 -1.45 13.03 5.76
CA ILE A 154 -1.52 13.77 7.03
C ILE A 154 -0.10 14.00 7.57
N GLY A 155 0.78 13.00 7.49
CA GLY A 155 2.18 13.09 7.88
C GLY A 155 2.92 14.19 7.11
N THR A 156 2.76 14.24 5.79
CA THR A 156 3.37 15.26 4.92
C THR A 156 2.84 16.66 5.22
N ILE A 157 1.53 16.82 5.43
CA ILE A 157 0.91 18.11 5.78
C ILE A 157 1.39 18.58 7.16
N LYS A 158 1.47 17.69 8.17
CA LYS A 158 1.97 18.05 9.51
C LYS A 158 3.49 18.25 9.54
N GLY A 159 4.24 17.50 8.74
CA GLY A 159 5.69 17.63 8.59
C GLY A 159 6.08 18.97 7.97
N LYS A 160 5.28 19.49 7.03
CA LYS A 160 5.39 20.88 6.53
C LYS A 160 5.32 21.90 7.67
N ASN A 161 4.37 21.77 8.61
CA ASN A 161 4.28 22.68 9.75
C ASN A 161 5.50 22.63 10.68
N LYS A 162 6.23 21.51 10.74
CA LYS A 162 7.41 21.37 11.59
C LYS A 162 8.71 21.85 10.92
N LYS A 163 8.83 21.70 9.60
CA LYS A 163 9.96 22.25 8.81
C LYS A 163 9.80 23.75 8.50
N ALA A 164 8.58 24.30 8.51
CA ALA A 164 8.32 25.74 8.35
C ALA A 164 8.49 26.56 9.65
N MET A 165 8.70 25.89 10.78
CA MET A 165 8.93 26.50 12.11
C MET A 165 10.41 26.41 12.57
N LYS A 166 11.30 25.98 11.67
CA LYS A 166 12.75 25.98 11.85
C LYS A 166 13.38 26.73 10.68
#